data_AF-A0A7J4B047-F1
#
_entry.id   AF-A0A7J4B047-F1
#
_cell.length_a   1.000
_cell.length_b   1.000
_cell.length_c   1.000
_cell.angle_alpha   90.00
_cell.angle_beta   90.00
_cell.angle_gamma   90.00
#
_symmetry.space_group_name_H-M   'P 1'
#
loop_
_entity.id
_entity.type
_entity.pdbx_description
1 polymer ?
#
loop_
_entity_poly.entity_id
_entity_poly.type
_entity_poly.pdbx_seq_one_letter_code
_entity_poly.pdbx_strand_id
1 'polypeptide(L)'
;MSYRITERSLYKPISNILSRHGARSVNEVRIVETDEQPDLVAEFDGQKFVIEVKINREAKLLEDIPRAWLKSSKINAQGFVSMLFPSNIKEIHPDILDSVAPKLEITTAIVALPWTTGSQKKIRLEDFAKRLEDSYRVYVKTKAPLISYDDIVDAAREAVVEIASTIRQKLVSQYVSDAMAIVGRFDIYQAELRDLGVKEEETKAWIADIAAYLVVNQLLFYHILSQKTTEYPLLPEVNPDMPDEELISNLKELFSKAAKDYEPVFGPDLLSIIKRSGGLNSLRALSKYIIALKALRPEHVRSELLGRLYQESIPPEARKNLGAFFTKPKAATILATLAIDRWDEKVLDPACGSGTLLTEAYRRK
;
A
#
# COMPACT_ATOMS: atom_id res chain seq x y z
N MET A 1 13.10 33.63 24.19
CA MET A 1 13.06 32.27 23.61
C MET A 1 11.96 32.26 22.56
N SER A 2 12.21 31.74 21.36
CA SER A 2 11.22 31.70 20.28
C SER A 2 10.06 30.76 20.69
N TYR A 3 8.91 31.32 21.02
CA TYR A 3 7.64 30.62 21.31
C TYR A 3 7.03 30.00 20.04
N ARG A 4 7.77 29.15 19.34
CA ARG A 4 7.29 28.45 18.14
C ARG A 4 6.71 27.10 18.54
N ILE A 5 5.56 26.76 17.96
CA ILE A 5 4.95 25.44 18.11
C ILE A 5 5.92 24.39 17.54
N THR A 6 6.15 23.35 18.33
CA THR A 6 6.86 22.13 17.91
C THR A 6 5.89 20.97 17.88
N GLU A 7 6.33 19.83 17.34
CA GLU A 7 5.58 18.56 17.39
C GLU A 7 5.09 18.27 18.82
N ARG A 8 5.97 18.43 19.81
CA ARG A 8 5.66 18.23 21.24
C ARG A 8 4.60 19.18 21.78
N SER A 9 4.55 20.41 21.26
CA SER A 9 3.49 21.36 21.64
C SER A 9 2.09 20.86 21.29
N LEU A 10 1.95 19.96 20.31
CA LEU A 10 0.66 19.41 19.88
C LEU A 10 0.18 18.21 20.71
N TYR A 11 1.04 17.61 21.53
CA TYR A 11 0.72 16.35 22.20
C TYR A 11 -0.46 16.46 23.16
N LYS A 12 -0.46 17.51 24.00
CA LYS A 12 -1.57 17.80 24.93
C LYS A 12 -2.87 18.12 24.18
N PRO A 13 -2.89 19.02 23.17
CA PRO A 13 -4.05 19.22 22.30
C PRO A 13 -4.64 17.93 21.72
N ILE A 14 -3.80 17.08 21.13
CA ILE A 14 -4.21 15.81 20.51
C ILE A 14 -4.79 14.86 21.58
N SER A 15 -4.08 14.71 22.70
CA SER A 15 -4.51 13.88 23.84
C SER A 15 -5.89 14.31 24.36
N ASN A 16 -6.09 15.60 24.58
CA ASN A 16 -7.36 16.14 25.07
C ASN A 16 -8.52 15.86 24.12
N ILE A 17 -8.32 16.04 22.82
CA ILE A 17 -9.37 15.84 21.81
C ILE A 17 -9.69 14.35 21.67
N LEU A 18 -8.68 13.48 21.55
CA LEU A 18 -8.90 12.03 21.47
C LEU A 18 -9.59 11.49 22.72
N SER A 19 -9.27 12.01 23.90
CA SER A 19 -9.90 11.60 25.16
C SER A 19 -11.39 11.94 25.23
N ARG A 20 -11.81 13.05 24.61
CA ARG A 20 -13.24 13.40 24.46
C ARG A 20 -14.00 12.42 23.55
N HIS A 21 -13.27 11.73 22.67
CA HIS A 21 -13.79 10.80 21.67
C HIS A 21 -13.48 9.32 22.00
N GLY A 22 -13.28 8.99 23.28
CA GLY A 22 -13.23 7.60 23.75
C GLY A 22 -11.83 6.99 23.93
N ALA A 23 -10.74 7.71 23.63
CA ALA A 23 -9.40 7.25 23.99
C ALA A 23 -9.19 7.36 25.52
N ARG A 24 -8.85 6.27 26.20
CA ARG A 24 -8.81 6.20 27.68
C ARG A 24 -7.51 6.70 28.28
N SER A 25 -6.39 6.51 27.58
CA SER A 25 -5.09 7.01 27.99
C SER A 25 -4.34 7.48 26.77
N VAL A 26 -3.69 8.64 26.86
CA VAL A 26 -2.76 9.14 25.84
C VAL A 26 -1.54 9.68 26.59
N ASN A 27 -0.46 8.90 26.60
CA ASN A 27 0.76 9.22 27.35
C ASN A 27 1.95 9.38 26.41
N GLU A 28 2.88 10.29 26.73
CA GLU A 28 4.22 10.28 26.13
C GLU A 28 4.94 8.99 26.56
N VAL A 29 5.54 8.25 25.63
CA VAL A 29 6.30 7.03 25.94
C VAL A 29 7.75 7.19 25.48
N ARG A 30 8.68 6.97 26.41
CA ARG A 30 10.10 6.83 26.08
C ARG A 30 10.38 5.38 25.75
N ILE A 31 10.78 5.10 24.51
CA ILE A 31 11.43 3.82 24.17
C ILE A 31 12.87 3.92 24.70
N VAL A 32 13.22 3.08 25.66
CA VAL A 32 14.50 3.15 26.40
C VAL A 32 15.71 2.78 25.52
N GLU A 33 15.48 2.08 24.40
CA GLU A 33 16.53 1.48 23.57
C GLU A 33 16.90 2.25 22.29
N THR A 34 16.12 3.28 21.91
CA THR A 34 16.43 4.14 20.74
C THR A 34 16.08 5.60 21.03
N ASP A 35 16.93 6.54 20.61
CA ASP A 35 16.68 8.00 20.70
C ASP A 35 15.45 8.44 19.86
N GLU A 36 14.89 7.54 19.04
CA GLU A 36 13.64 7.73 18.34
C GLU A 36 12.43 7.39 19.22
N GLN A 37 11.74 8.43 19.69
CA GLN A 37 10.55 8.32 20.54
C GLN A 37 9.28 8.26 19.67
N PRO A 38 8.30 7.39 19.98
CA PRO A 38 6.92 7.58 19.53
C PRO A 38 6.39 8.84 20.23
N ASP A 39 5.69 9.69 19.47
CA ASP A 39 5.27 10.98 19.99
C ASP A 39 4.23 10.80 21.11
N LEU A 40 3.25 9.91 20.92
CA LEU A 40 2.28 9.50 21.96
C LEU A 40 1.95 8.01 21.84
N VAL A 41 1.42 7.43 22.92
CA VAL A 41 0.74 6.14 22.91
C VAL A 41 -0.66 6.34 23.44
N ALA A 42 -1.64 5.93 22.65
CA ALA A 42 -3.05 6.02 22.98
C ALA A 42 -3.67 4.63 23.14
N GLU A 43 -4.75 4.54 23.91
CA GLU A 43 -5.52 3.30 24.07
C GLU A 43 -7.00 3.54 23.82
N PHE A 44 -7.59 2.70 22.96
CA PHE A 44 -9.03 2.64 22.72
C PHE A 44 -9.54 1.25 23.11
N ASP A 45 -10.31 1.16 24.20
CA ASP A 45 -10.90 -0.11 24.69
C ASP A 45 -9.92 -1.30 24.73
N GLY A 46 -8.74 -1.11 25.33
CA GLY A 46 -7.70 -2.14 25.46
C GLY A 46 -6.79 -2.30 24.23
N GLN A 47 -7.11 -1.64 23.11
CA GLN A 47 -6.26 -1.62 21.91
C GLN A 47 -5.32 -0.41 21.99
N LYS A 48 -4.03 -0.68 22.14
CA LYS A 48 -2.97 0.33 22.19
C LYS A 48 -2.48 0.66 20.78
N PHE A 49 -2.21 1.92 20.53
CA PHE A 49 -1.64 2.38 19.27
C PHE A 49 -0.68 3.55 19.47
N VAL A 50 0.34 3.63 18.62
CA VAL A 50 1.27 4.75 18.59
C VAL A 50 0.64 5.91 17.82
N ILE A 51 0.86 7.14 18.26
CA ILE A 51 0.60 8.33 17.46
C ILE A 51 1.95 8.98 17.14
N GLU A 52 2.22 9.19 15.86
CA GLU A 52 3.33 9.99 15.36
C GLU A 52 2.81 11.35 14.91
N VAL A 53 3.51 12.42 15.27
CA VAL A 53 3.17 13.80 14.97
C VAL A 53 4.33 14.44 14.22
N LYS A 54 4.07 14.96 13.03
CA LYS A 54 5.07 15.63 12.20
C LYS A 54 4.54 16.96 11.69
N ILE A 55 5.43 17.94 11.55
CA ILE A 55 5.09 19.24 10.96
C ILE A 55 5.92 19.45 9.68
N ASN A 56 5.28 19.99 8.64
CA ASN A 56 5.95 20.41 7.39
C ASN A 56 6.64 19.27 6.63
N ARG A 57 5.87 18.24 6.28
CA ARG A 57 6.34 17.14 5.44
C ARG A 57 5.21 16.64 4.53
N GLU A 58 5.57 16.23 3.31
CA GLU A 58 4.67 15.53 2.40
C GLU A 58 4.55 14.06 2.81
N ALA A 59 3.32 13.54 2.86
CA ALA A 59 3.07 12.15 3.22
C ALA A 59 3.49 11.22 2.07
N LYS A 60 4.20 10.14 2.40
CA LYS A 60 4.53 9.04 1.47
C LYS A 60 4.19 7.73 2.17
N LEU A 61 3.24 6.97 1.63
CA LEU A 61 2.70 5.81 2.33
C LEU A 61 3.78 4.77 2.61
N LEU A 62 4.68 4.49 1.65
CA LEU A 62 5.79 3.54 1.83
C LEU A 62 6.95 4.03 2.69
N GLU A 63 6.95 5.30 3.11
CA GLU A 63 7.91 5.78 4.11
C GLU A 63 7.26 5.89 5.48
N ASP A 64 6.04 6.42 5.54
CA ASP A 64 5.34 6.70 6.79
C ASP A 64 4.76 5.45 7.45
N ILE A 65 4.19 4.52 6.67
CA ILE A 65 3.62 3.29 7.21
C ILE A 65 4.71 2.40 7.82
N PRO A 66 5.81 2.05 7.12
CA PRO A 66 6.82 1.17 7.71
C PRO A 66 7.48 1.75 8.95
N ARG A 67 7.78 3.06 8.95
CA ARG A 67 8.35 3.74 10.11
C ARG A 67 7.41 3.68 11.32
N ALA A 68 6.14 4.03 11.14
CA ALA A 68 5.17 4.04 12.24
C ALA A 68 4.86 2.61 12.73
N TRP A 69 4.81 1.64 11.82
CA TRP A 69 4.62 0.22 12.14
C TRP A 69 5.76 -0.33 13.00
N LEU A 70 7.02 -0.10 12.63
CA LEU A 70 8.16 -0.54 13.43
C LEU A 70 8.15 0.07 14.83
N LYS A 71 7.76 1.34 14.96
CA LYS A 71 7.58 2.00 16.27
C LYS A 71 6.47 1.34 17.09
N SER A 72 5.33 0.98 16.47
CA SER A 72 4.26 0.27 17.19
C SER A 72 4.69 -1.12 17.65
N SER A 73 5.45 -1.86 16.83
CA SER A 73 5.93 -3.20 17.18
C SER A 73 6.89 -3.18 18.37
N LYS A 74 7.79 -2.19 18.46
CA LYS A 74 8.74 -2.04 19.59
C LYS A 74 8.07 -1.92 20.96
N ILE A 75 6.83 -1.45 21.02
CA ILE A 75 6.09 -1.28 22.28
C ILE A 75 4.87 -2.21 22.39
N ASN A 76 4.78 -3.23 21.54
CA ASN A 76 3.65 -4.17 21.48
C ASN A 76 2.28 -3.48 21.32
N ALA A 77 2.23 -2.39 20.56
CA ALA A 77 0.98 -1.74 20.18
C ALA A 77 0.36 -2.45 18.96
N GLN A 78 -0.97 -2.46 18.88
CA GLN A 78 -1.74 -3.12 17.82
C GLN A 78 -1.87 -2.30 16.54
N GLY A 79 -1.30 -1.10 16.50
CA GLY A 79 -1.33 -0.25 15.31
C GLY A 79 -0.78 1.14 15.56
N PHE A 80 -1.03 2.05 14.62
CA PHE A 80 -0.55 3.41 14.69
C PHE A 80 -1.50 4.43 14.01
N VAL A 81 -1.26 5.69 14.34
CA VAL A 81 -1.77 6.89 13.66
C VAL A 81 -0.58 7.80 13.37
N SER A 82 -0.40 8.27 12.15
CA SER A 82 0.59 9.29 11.79
C SER A 82 -0.12 10.56 11.36
N MET A 83 0.06 11.65 12.09
CA MET A 83 -0.56 12.96 11.85
C MET A 83 0.47 13.94 11.29
N LEU A 84 0.26 14.37 10.06
CA LEU A 84 1.08 15.38 9.40
C LEU A 84 0.37 16.72 9.39
N PHE A 85 0.93 17.70 10.10
CA PHE A 85 0.42 19.06 10.17
C PHE A 85 1.14 20.01 9.18
N PRO A 86 0.43 21.00 8.64
CA PRO A 86 1.02 22.02 7.76
C PRO A 86 1.97 22.95 8.51
N SER A 87 2.91 23.60 7.81
CA SER A 87 3.93 24.47 8.45
C SER A 87 3.37 25.68 9.17
N ASN A 88 2.22 26.20 8.74
CA ASN A 88 1.56 27.38 9.30
C ASN A 88 1.14 27.21 10.77
N ILE A 89 1.01 25.97 11.29
CA ILE A 89 0.74 25.78 12.72
C ILE A 89 1.88 26.30 13.61
N LYS A 90 3.09 26.45 13.05
CA LYS A 90 4.25 27.02 13.76
C LYS A 90 4.07 28.51 14.09
N GLU A 91 3.12 29.18 13.43
CA GLU A 91 2.79 30.60 13.62
C GLU A 91 1.74 30.82 14.72
N ILE A 92 1.10 29.75 15.22
CA ILE A 92 0.10 29.84 16.28
C ILE A 92 0.79 30.19 17.61
N HIS A 93 0.26 31.17 18.33
CA HIS A 93 0.77 31.49 19.66
C HIS A 93 0.46 30.35 20.65
N PRO A 94 1.44 29.89 21.47
CA PRO A 94 1.22 28.77 22.39
C PRO A 94 0.00 28.91 23.30
N ASP A 95 -0.26 30.13 23.81
CA ASP A 95 -1.37 30.41 24.73
C ASP A 95 -2.76 30.13 24.14
N ILE A 96 -2.92 30.23 22.82
CA ILE A 96 -4.19 29.96 22.16
C ILE A 96 -4.27 28.55 21.58
N LEU A 97 -3.18 27.77 21.59
CA LEU A 97 -3.09 26.47 20.91
C LEU A 97 -4.19 25.51 21.37
N ASP A 98 -4.39 25.37 22.68
CA ASP A 98 -5.43 24.51 23.25
C ASP A 98 -6.85 24.94 22.81
N SER A 99 -7.09 26.25 22.63
CA SER A 99 -8.39 26.79 22.22
C SER A 99 -8.68 26.60 20.72
N VAL A 100 -7.63 26.62 19.88
CA VAL A 100 -7.75 26.42 18.43
C VAL A 100 -7.55 24.97 18.02
N ALA A 101 -7.12 24.10 18.94
CA ALA A 101 -6.84 22.69 18.72
C ALA A 101 -7.93 21.95 17.92
N PRO A 102 -9.24 22.09 18.21
CA PRO A 102 -10.30 21.41 17.45
C PRO A 102 -10.33 21.79 15.97
N LYS A 103 -9.82 22.98 15.61
CA LYS A 103 -9.82 23.55 14.27
C LYS A 103 -8.49 23.34 13.54
N LEU A 104 -7.46 22.78 14.20
CA LEU A 104 -6.17 22.52 13.55
C LEU A 104 -6.39 21.55 12.39
N GLU A 105 -5.92 21.94 11.22
CA GLU A 105 -5.93 21.11 10.03
C GLU A 105 -4.77 20.13 10.09
N ILE A 106 -5.08 18.85 9.91
CA ILE A 106 -4.13 17.78 9.61
C ILE A 106 -4.10 17.66 8.09
N THR A 107 -2.93 17.91 7.48
CA THR A 107 -2.71 17.78 6.04
C THR A 107 -3.01 16.35 5.60
N THR A 108 -2.45 15.37 6.32
CA THR A 108 -2.69 13.94 6.10
C THR A 108 -2.61 13.21 7.44
N ALA A 109 -3.65 12.45 7.78
CA ALA A 109 -3.62 11.47 8.87
C ALA A 109 -3.61 10.06 8.27
N ILE A 110 -2.56 9.27 8.52
CA ILE A 110 -2.48 7.85 8.13
C ILE A 110 -2.87 7.02 9.35
N VAL A 111 -3.80 6.10 9.19
CA VAL A 111 -4.31 5.24 10.26
C VAL A 111 -4.11 3.79 9.84
N ALA A 112 -3.55 2.99 10.74
CA ALA A 112 -3.46 1.54 10.61
C ALA A 112 -3.78 0.91 11.96
N LEU A 113 -5.07 0.66 12.20
CA LEU A 113 -5.60 0.13 13.45
C LEU A 113 -6.44 -1.13 13.17
N PRO A 114 -6.65 -2.00 14.16
CA PRO A 114 -7.40 -3.24 13.96
C PRO A 114 -8.81 -3.07 13.39
N TRP A 115 -9.43 -1.90 13.58
CA TRP A 115 -10.79 -1.60 13.11
C TRP A 115 -10.85 -0.67 11.90
N THR A 116 -9.76 0.03 11.57
CA THR A 116 -9.74 0.95 10.43
C THR A 116 -8.33 1.18 9.89
N THR A 117 -8.20 1.21 8.57
CA THR A 117 -6.95 1.53 7.89
C THR A 117 -7.20 2.51 6.73
N GLY A 118 -6.22 3.38 6.46
CA GLY A 118 -6.26 4.34 5.36
C GLY A 118 -5.78 5.73 5.75
N SER A 119 -5.87 6.66 4.82
CA SER A 119 -5.47 8.05 4.99
C SER A 119 -6.65 9.02 4.90
N GLN A 120 -6.56 10.11 5.66
CA GLN A 120 -7.52 11.21 5.63
C GLN A 120 -6.77 12.51 5.34
N LYS A 121 -7.12 13.15 4.22
CA LYS A 121 -6.46 14.37 3.75
C LYS A 121 -7.29 15.60 4.15
N LYS A 122 -6.60 16.67 4.58
CA LYS A 122 -7.18 17.97 4.95
C LYS A 122 -8.38 17.85 5.90
N ILE A 123 -8.13 17.26 7.07
CA ILE A 123 -9.16 17.06 8.09
C ILE A 123 -8.83 17.83 9.35
N ARG A 124 -9.85 18.37 10.03
CA ARG A 124 -9.66 19.00 11.33
C ARG A 124 -9.42 17.96 12.42
N LEU A 125 -8.62 18.29 13.42
CA LEU A 125 -8.29 17.37 14.52
C LEU A 125 -9.53 16.83 15.26
N GLU A 126 -10.55 17.66 15.49
CA GLU A 126 -11.82 17.21 16.09
C GLU A 126 -12.56 16.21 15.19
N ASP A 127 -12.67 16.53 13.89
CA ASP A 127 -13.35 15.67 12.92
C ASP A 127 -12.63 14.33 12.74
N PHE A 128 -11.29 14.34 12.82
CA PHE A 128 -10.48 13.12 12.82
C PHE A 128 -10.79 12.24 14.03
N ALA A 129 -10.77 12.81 15.23
CA ALA A 129 -11.06 12.08 16.47
C ALA A 129 -12.46 11.48 16.46
N LYS A 130 -13.46 12.26 16.02
CA LYS A 130 -14.83 11.78 15.83
C LYS A 130 -14.93 10.64 14.82
N ARG A 131 -14.24 10.73 13.68
CA ARG A 131 -14.21 9.65 12.68
C ARG A 131 -13.57 8.37 13.23
N LEU A 132 -12.53 8.51 14.03
CA LEU A 132 -11.88 7.38 14.69
C LEU A 132 -12.87 6.66 15.62
N GLU A 133 -13.58 7.40 16.47
CA GLU A 133 -14.64 6.89 17.35
C GLU A 133 -15.77 6.22 16.54
N ASP A 134 -16.26 6.88 15.50
CA ASP A 134 -17.34 6.38 14.64
C ASP A 134 -16.94 5.07 13.96
N SER A 135 -15.72 5.00 13.44
CA SER A 135 -15.18 3.78 12.81
C SER A 135 -15.08 2.62 13.80
N TYR A 136 -14.67 2.89 15.04
CA TYR A 136 -14.63 1.89 16.10
C TYR A 136 -16.03 1.40 16.46
N ARG A 137 -16.99 2.31 16.61
CA ARG A 137 -18.39 1.96 16.90
C ARG A 137 -19.01 1.09 15.81
N VAL A 138 -18.71 1.36 14.54
CA VAL A 138 -19.12 0.50 13.42
C VAL A 138 -18.48 -0.87 13.55
N TYR A 139 -17.17 -0.94 13.78
CA TYR A 139 -16.45 -2.20 13.95
C TYR A 139 -16.97 -3.06 15.11
N VAL A 140 -17.29 -2.46 16.26
CA VAL A 140 -17.87 -3.21 17.39
C VAL A 140 -19.18 -3.91 16.99
N LYS A 141 -19.98 -3.26 16.14
CA LYS A 141 -21.27 -3.79 15.65
C LYS A 141 -21.10 -4.82 14.52
N THR A 142 -20.20 -4.59 13.58
CA THR A 142 -20.08 -5.41 12.36
C THR A 142 -18.99 -6.48 12.44
N LYS A 143 -18.01 -6.30 13.34
CA LYS A 143 -16.75 -7.04 13.39
C LYS A 143 -15.93 -7.00 12.09
N ALA A 144 -16.24 -6.04 11.22
CA ALA A 144 -15.58 -5.85 9.93
C ALA A 144 -14.81 -4.52 9.94
N PRO A 145 -13.48 -4.52 9.70
CA PRO A 145 -12.71 -3.30 9.68
C PRO A 145 -13.01 -2.45 8.43
N LEU A 146 -12.90 -1.14 8.58
CA LEU A 146 -13.04 -0.17 7.48
C LEU A 146 -11.69 0.08 6.84
N ILE A 147 -11.49 -0.46 5.63
CA ILE A 147 -10.22 -0.40 4.90
C ILE A 147 -10.34 0.53 3.69
N SER A 148 -9.34 1.40 3.52
CA SER A 148 -9.20 2.24 2.34
C SER A 148 -8.59 1.48 1.16
N TYR A 149 -9.40 1.27 0.12
CA TYR A 149 -8.95 0.70 -1.14
C TYR A 149 -7.91 1.59 -1.83
N ASP A 150 -8.13 2.91 -1.84
CA ASP A 150 -7.27 3.86 -2.56
C ASP A 150 -5.85 3.87 -2.00
N ASP A 151 -5.69 3.80 -0.66
CA ASP A 151 -4.37 3.77 -0.04
C ASP A 151 -3.60 2.47 -0.30
N ILE A 152 -4.30 1.34 -0.50
CA ILE A 152 -3.66 0.09 -0.93
C ILE A 152 -3.12 0.24 -2.35
N VAL A 153 -3.91 0.83 -3.26
CA VAL A 153 -3.48 1.11 -4.63
C VAL A 153 -2.29 2.07 -4.64
N ASP A 154 -2.35 3.15 -3.87
CA ASP A 154 -1.28 4.15 -3.82
C ASP A 154 0.00 3.56 -3.21
N ALA A 155 -0.09 2.76 -2.13
CA ALA A 155 1.06 2.05 -1.57
C ALA A 155 1.67 1.04 -2.56
N ALA A 156 0.84 0.32 -3.32
CA ALA A 156 1.31 -0.58 -4.37
C ALA A 156 2.01 0.19 -5.50
N ARG A 157 1.47 1.34 -5.95
CA ARG A 157 2.11 2.18 -6.96
C ARG A 157 3.45 2.73 -6.49
N GLU A 158 3.53 3.24 -5.26
CA GLU A 158 4.79 3.66 -4.65
C GLU A 158 5.80 2.50 -4.62
N ALA A 159 5.35 1.27 -4.31
CA ALA A 159 6.21 0.08 -4.31
C ALA A 159 6.76 -0.24 -5.69
N VAL A 160 5.91 -0.20 -6.72
CA VAL A 160 6.34 -0.43 -8.11
C VAL A 160 7.40 0.60 -8.49
N VAL A 161 7.18 1.88 -8.19
CA VAL A 161 8.14 2.95 -8.52
C VAL A 161 9.47 2.74 -7.80
N GLU A 162 9.47 2.45 -6.49
CA GLU A 162 10.70 2.22 -5.72
C GLU A 162 11.49 0.98 -6.22
N ILE A 163 10.79 -0.14 -6.45
CA ILE A 163 11.40 -1.38 -6.92
C ILE A 163 11.93 -1.20 -8.35
N ALA A 164 11.12 -0.65 -9.26
CA ALA A 164 11.51 -0.43 -10.65
C ALA A 164 12.71 0.52 -10.75
N SER A 165 12.72 1.61 -9.98
CA SER A 165 13.86 2.52 -9.91
C SER A 165 15.15 1.81 -9.53
N THR A 166 15.06 0.89 -8.55
CA THR A 166 16.22 0.12 -8.11
C THR A 166 16.69 -0.88 -9.17
N ILE A 167 15.77 -1.55 -9.86
CA ILE A 167 16.09 -2.45 -10.98
C ILE A 167 16.77 -1.66 -12.10
N ARG A 168 16.19 -0.54 -12.54
CA ARG A 168 16.71 0.30 -13.63
C ARG A 168 18.17 0.71 -13.43
N GLN A 169 18.53 1.09 -12.20
CA GLN A 169 19.90 1.56 -11.89
C GLN A 169 20.98 0.50 -12.11
N LYS A 170 20.65 -0.79 -12.10
CA LYS A 170 21.63 -1.89 -12.15
C LYS A 170 21.29 -2.98 -13.15
N LEU A 171 20.25 -2.83 -13.95
CA LEU A 171 19.87 -3.81 -14.96
C LEU A 171 20.85 -3.74 -16.14
N VAL A 172 21.73 -4.73 -16.22
CA VAL A 172 22.70 -4.88 -17.32
C VAL A 172 22.05 -5.58 -18.51
N SER A 173 22.49 -5.28 -19.74
CA SER A 173 21.93 -5.83 -20.99
C SER A 173 21.88 -7.37 -21.03
N GLN A 174 22.77 -8.08 -20.34
CA GLN A 174 22.70 -9.54 -20.23
C GLN A 174 21.45 -10.02 -19.44
N TYR A 175 21.03 -9.27 -18.43
CA TYR A 175 19.84 -9.61 -17.61
C TYR A 175 18.53 -9.20 -18.27
N VAL A 176 18.58 -8.32 -19.28
CA VAL A 176 17.42 -7.91 -20.07
C VAL A 176 16.81 -9.14 -20.75
N SER A 177 17.63 -9.98 -21.39
CA SER A 177 17.15 -11.18 -22.08
C SER A 177 16.48 -12.16 -21.11
N ASP A 178 17.11 -12.44 -19.97
CA ASP A 178 16.56 -13.32 -18.94
C ASP A 178 15.25 -12.76 -18.36
N ALA A 179 15.22 -11.46 -18.09
CA ALA A 179 14.02 -10.80 -17.57
C ALA A 179 12.88 -10.85 -18.58
N MET A 180 13.15 -10.64 -19.87
CA MET A 180 12.13 -10.73 -20.91
C MET A 180 11.53 -12.13 -21.02
N ALA A 181 12.36 -13.18 -20.93
CA ALA A 181 11.88 -14.56 -20.93
C ALA A 181 10.96 -14.85 -19.73
N ILE A 182 11.25 -14.27 -18.56
CA ILE A 182 10.44 -14.45 -17.34
C ILE A 182 9.12 -13.67 -17.42
N VAL A 183 9.13 -12.47 -18.02
CA VAL A 183 7.94 -11.61 -18.12
C VAL A 183 6.97 -12.12 -19.22
N GLY A 184 7.34 -13.16 -19.98
CA GLY A 184 6.43 -13.88 -20.89
C GLY A 184 6.44 -13.34 -22.31
N ARG A 185 5.27 -13.11 -22.93
CA ARG A 185 5.08 -12.70 -24.35
C ARG A 185 5.65 -11.33 -24.75
N PHE A 186 6.68 -10.87 -24.06
CA PHE A 186 7.49 -9.70 -24.40
C PHE A 186 8.29 -9.86 -25.68
N ASP A 187 8.47 -11.08 -26.17
CA ASP A 187 9.03 -11.37 -27.49
C ASP A 187 8.20 -10.73 -28.62
N ILE A 188 6.87 -10.79 -28.53
CA ILE A 188 5.94 -10.15 -29.49
C ILE A 188 6.05 -8.62 -29.38
N TYR A 189 6.03 -8.09 -28.16
CA TYR A 189 6.20 -6.65 -27.93
C TYR A 189 7.59 -6.18 -28.41
N GLN A 190 8.65 -6.96 -28.22
CA GLN A 190 10.00 -6.59 -28.66
C GLN A 190 10.10 -6.45 -30.17
N ALA A 191 9.44 -7.34 -30.93
CA ALA A 191 9.40 -7.26 -32.38
C ALA A 191 8.75 -5.94 -32.83
N GLU A 192 7.58 -5.60 -32.26
CA GLU A 192 6.91 -4.33 -32.53
C GLU A 192 7.77 -3.11 -32.10
N LEU A 193 8.50 -3.21 -31.00
CA LEU A 193 9.31 -2.10 -30.48
C LEU A 193 10.58 -1.84 -31.28
N ARG A 194 11.18 -2.90 -31.83
CA ARG A 194 12.28 -2.77 -32.78
C ARG A 194 11.80 -2.10 -34.06
N ASP A 195 10.63 -2.47 -34.55
CA ASP A 195 10.00 -1.85 -35.73
C ASP A 195 9.65 -0.37 -35.49
N LEU A 196 9.35 0.00 -34.23
CA LEU A 196 9.10 1.39 -33.82
C LEU A 196 10.36 2.20 -33.47
N GLY A 197 11.56 1.61 -33.55
CA GLY A 197 12.82 2.30 -33.29
C GLY A 197 13.08 2.67 -31.83
N VAL A 198 12.50 1.92 -30.88
CA VAL A 198 12.63 2.17 -29.43
C VAL A 198 14.06 1.89 -28.95
N LYS A 199 14.61 2.80 -28.15
CA LYS A 199 15.99 2.72 -27.64
C LYS A 199 16.12 1.63 -26.57
N GLU A 200 17.29 0.99 -26.49
CA GLU A 200 17.59 -0.05 -25.49
C GLU A 200 17.32 0.39 -24.04
N GLU A 201 17.58 1.66 -23.73
CA GLU A 201 17.36 2.22 -22.38
C GLU A 201 15.87 2.34 -22.02
N GLU A 202 15.02 2.60 -23.01
CA GLU A 202 13.56 2.60 -22.83
C GLU A 202 13.05 1.17 -22.59
N THR A 203 13.57 0.19 -23.32
CA THR A 203 13.26 -1.23 -23.12
C THR A 203 13.64 -1.71 -21.72
N LYS A 204 14.84 -1.34 -21.22
CA LYS A 204 15.27 -1.64 -19.85
C LYS A 204 14.34 -1.04 -18.81
N ALA A 205 13.92 0.22 -19.02
CA ALA A 205 13.00 0.89 -18.11
C ALA A 205 11.66 0.16 -18.02
N TRP A 206 11.14 -0.30 -19.16
CA TRP A 206 9.87 -1.02 -19.20
C TRP A 206 9.95 -2.37 -18.50
N ILE A 207 10.99 -3.16 -18.80
CA ILE A 207 11.21 -4.45 -18.12
C ILE A 207 11.26 -4.27 -16.60
N ALA A 208 11.94 -3.22 -16.13
CA ALA A 208 12.01 -2.90 -14.71
C ALA A 208 10.63 -2.55 -14.12
N ASP A 209 9.85 -1.71 -14.80
CA ASP A 209 8.50 -1.33 -14.37
C ASP A 209 7.56 -2.55 -14.30
N ILE A 210 7.66 -3.45 -15.28
CA ILE A 210 6.79 -4.61 -15.38
C ILE A 210 7.19 -5.68 -14.37
N ALA A 211 8.49 -5.95 -14.22
CA ALA A 211 8.97 -6.89 -13.20
C ALA A 211 8.60 -6.41 -11.80
N ALA A 212 8.76 -5.11 -11.52
CA ALA A 212 8.34 -4.51 -10.25
C ALA A 212 6.84 -4.64 -10.02
N TYR A 213 6.02 -4.32 -11.03
CA TYR A 213 4.57 -4.46 -10.97
C TYR A 213 4.13 -5.90 -10.67
N LEU A 214 4.68 -6.87 -11.40
CA LEU A 214 4.31 -8.27 -11.22
C LEU A 214 4.72 -8.78 -9.83
N VAL A 215 5.89 -8.39 -9.32
CA VAL A 215 6.31 -8.76 -7.94
C VAL A 215 5.42 -8.13 -6.87
N VAL A 216 5.06 -6.85 -7.03
CA VAL A 216 4.12 -6.17 -6.13
C VAL A 216 2.76 -6.88 -6.11
N ASN A 217 2.29 -7.34 -7.28
CA ASN A 217 1.06 -8.13 -7.37
C ASN A 217 1.21 -9.53 -6.77
N GLN A 218 2.33 -10.22 -6.99
CA GLN A 218 2.60 -11.52 -6.36
C GLN A 218 2.57 -11.39 -4.85
N LEU A 219 3.21 -10.37 -4.28
CA LEU A 219 3.17 -10.09 -2.84
C LEU A 219 1.76 -9.78 -2.32
N LEU A 220 1.01 -8.93 -3.03
CA LEU A 220 -0.38 -8.61 -2.67
C LEU A 220 -1.27 -9.87 -2.70
N PHE A 221 -1.19 -10.65 -3.79
CA PHE A 221 -1.96 -11.88 -3.94
C PHE A 221 -1.58 -12.88 -2.85
N TYR A 222 -0.29 -13.08 -2.61
CA TYR A 222 0.19 -14.00 -1.58
C TYR A 222 -0.25 -13.58 -0.19
N HIS A 223 -0.18 -12.28 0.14
CA HIS A 223 -0.65 -11.76 1.41
C HIS A 223 -2.14 -12.04 1.62
N ILE A 224 -2.98 -11.71 0.63
CA ILE A 224 -4.42 -11.98 0.71
C ILE A 224 -4.69 -13.47 0.85
N LEU A 225 -4.00 -14.30 0.07
CA LEU A 225 -4.13 -15.75 0.08
C LEU A 225 -3.79 -16.34 1.46
N SER A 226 -2.60 -16.02 1.99
CA SER A 226 -2.13 -16.49 3.30
C SER A 226 -2.94 -15.95 4.49
N GLN A 227 -3.64 -14.82 4.34
CA GLN A 227 -4.54 -14.32 5.39
C GLN A 227 -5.94 -14.95 5.31
N LYS A 228 -6.41 -15.31 4.11
CA LYS A 228 -7.75 -15.89 3.91
C LYS A 228 -7.80 -17.40 4.04
N THR A 229 -6.66 -18.07 3.88
CA THR A 229 -6.55 -19.52 4.00
C THR A 229 -5.51 -19.87 5.06
N THR A 230 -5.63 -21.06 5.64
CA THR A 230 -4.64 -21.61 6.58
C THR A 230 -3.59 -22.49 5.88
N GLU A 231 -3.64 -22.57 4.55
CA GLU A 231 -2.84 -23.49 3.73
C GLU A 231 -1.44 -22.93 3.43
N TYR A 232 -1.31 -21.60 3.40
CA TYR A 232 -0.06 -20.92 3.09
C TYR A 232 0.49 -20.19 4.31
N PRO A 233 1.80 -20.28 4.59
CA PRO A 233 2.42 -19.52 5.66
C PRO A 233 2.27 -18.00 5.44
N LEU A 234 2.28 -17.25 6.53
CA LEU A 234 2.25 -15.79 6.47
C LEU A 234 3.56 -15.23 5.89
N LEU A 235 3.48 -14.04 5.29
CA LEU A 235 4.67 -13.28 4.91
C LEU A 235 5.58 -13.02 6.13
N PRO A 236 6.91 -13.10 5.97
CA PRO A 236 7.84 -12.98 7.07
C PRO A 236 7.78 -11.62 7.75
N GLU A 237 8.20 -11.55 9.01
CA GLU A 237 8.53 -10.27 9.64
C GLU A 237 9.78 -9.67 8.99
N VAL A 238 9.75 -8.37 8.73
CA VAL A 238 10.80 -7.68 7.97
C VAL A 238 11.13 -6.35 8.62
N ASN A 239 12.37 -5.88 8.41
CA ASN A 239 12.81 -4.57 8.85
C ASN A 239 13.52 -3.84 7.69
N PRO A 240 12.90 -2.82 7.08
CA PRO A 240 13.52 -2.02 6.01
C PRO A 240 14.84 -1.33 6.39
N ASP A 241 15.07 -1.05 7.68
CA ASP A 241 16.30 -0.42 8.17
C ASP A 241 17.44 -1.44 8.28
N MET A 242 17.10 -2.72 8.47
CA MET A 242 18.02 -3.86 8.50
C MET A 242 17.49 -4.98 7.59
N PRO A 243 17.56 -4.82 6.25
CA PRO A 243 16.97 -5.77 5.32
C PRO A 243 17.64 -7.15 5.42
N ASP A 244 16.82 -8.20 5.55
CA ASP A 244 17.28 -9.59 5.55
C ASP A 244 17.72 -10.01 4.14
N GLU A 245 18.97 -10.47 4.01
CA GLU A 245 19.53 -10.96 2.74
C GLU A 245 18.85 -12.25 2.27
N GLU A 246 18.24 -13.02 3.18
CA GLU A 246 17.52 -14.24 2.86
C GLU A 246 16.07 -13.98 2.42
N LEU A 247 15.56 -12.74 2.54
CA LEU A 247 14.18 -12.38 2.23
C LEU A 247 13.74 -12.87 0.85
N ILE A 248 14.58 -12.69 -0.18
CA ILE A 248 14.25 -13.15 -1.54
C ILE A 248 14.13 -14.68 -1.61
N SER A 249 15.04 -15.41 -0.96
CA SER A 249 15.00 -16.87 -0.93
C SER A 249 13.76 -17.36 -0.20
N ASN A 250 13.42 -16.74 0.92
CA ASN A 250 12.23 -17.03 1.71
C ASN A 250 10.95 -16.79 0.88
N LEU A 251 10.84 -15.64 0.21
CA LEU A 251 9.71 -15.32 -0.66
C LEU A 251 9.58 -16.31 -1.83
N LYS A 252 10.70 -16.76 -2.42
CA LYS A 252 10.67 -17.78 -3.48
C LYS A 252 10.11 -19.12 -2.99
N GLU A 253 10.48 -19.55 -1.79
CA GLU A 253 9.93 -20.79 -1.23
C GLU A 253 8.41 -20.66 -1.00
N LEU A 254 7.97 -19.52 -0.46
CA LEU A 254 6.55 -19.22 -0.27
C LEU A 254 5.79 -19.21 -1.60
N PHE A 255 6.32 -18.53 -2.62
CA PHE A 255 5.70 -18.47 -3.95
C PHE A 255 5.71 -19.83 -4.65
N SER A 256 6.75 -20.63 -4.48
CA SER A 256 6.80 -21.99 -5.04
C SER A 256 5.71 -22.89 -4.47
N LYS A 257 5.37 -22.74 -3.18
CA LYS A 257 4.23 -23.45 -2.57
C LYS A 257 2.91 -23.00 -3.20
N ALA A 258 2.70 -21.69 -3.34
CA ALA A 258 1.49 -21.14 -3.95
C ALA A 258 1.37 -21.42 -5.46
N ALA A 259 2.49 -21.57 -6.18
CA ALA A 259 2.52 -21.88 -7.60
C ALA A 259 1.90 -23.24 -7.95
N LYS A 260 1.79 -24.17 -6.98
CA LYS A 260 1.10 -25.45 -7.19
C LYS A 260 -0.37 -25.28 -7.54
N ASP A 261 -1.01 -24.26 -6.95
CA ASP A 261 -2.45 -24.00 -7.07
C ASP A 261 -2.73 -22.76 -7.94
N TYR A 262 -1.76 -21.84 -8.01
CA TYR A 262 -1.86 -20.55 -8.70
C TYR A 262 -0.66 -20.31 -9.63
N GLU A 263 -0.34 -21.31 -10.46
CA GLU A 263 0.77 -21.29 -11.41
C GLU A 263 0.83 -20.02 -12.28
N PRO A 264 -0.28 -19.49 -12.84
CA PRO A 264 -0.21 -18.31 -13.69
C PRO A 264 0.28 -17.04 -12.97
N VAL A 265 0.15 -16.99 -11.64
CA VAL A 265 0.56 -15.85 -10.81
C VAL A 265 1.98 -16.04 -10.28
N PHE A 266 2.32 -17.24 -9.79
CA PHE A 266 3.57 -17.50 -9.07
C PHE A 266 4.61 -18.32 -9.85
N GLY A 267 4.26 -18.85 -11.03
CA GLY A 267 5.18 -19.58 -11.90
C GLY A 267 6.38 -18.74 -12.37
N PRO A 268 6.18 -17.48 -12.80
CA PRO A 268 7.31 -16.62 -13.20
C PRO A 268 8.24 -16.26 -12.03
N ASP A 269 9.54 -16.56 -12.16
CA ASP A 269 10.58 -16.25 -11.16
C ASP A 269 11.09 -14.79 -11.26
N LEU A 270 10.20 -13.84 -10.95
CA LEU A 270 10.51 -12.42 -11.02
C LEU A 270 11.45 -11.95 -9.89
N LEU A 271 11.43 -12.66 -8.76
CA LEU A 271 12.32 -12.39 -7.63
C LEU A 271 13.80 -12.61 -7.99
N SER A 272 14.11 -13.49 -8.93
CA SER A 272 15.47 -13.62 -9.51
C SER A 272 15.95 -12.34 -10.18
N ILE A 273 15.07 -11.63 -10.88
CA ILE A 273 15.41 -10.36 -11.55
C ILE A 273 15.82 -9.36 -10.47
N ILE A 274 14.97 -9.21 -9.44
CA ILE A 274 15.25 -8.32 -8.30
C ILE A 274 16.54 -8.72 -7.59
N LYS A 275 16.82 -10.01 -7.38
CA LYS A 275 18.07 -10.44 -6.74
C LYS A 275 19.31 -9.98 -7.52
N ARG A 276 19.26 -10.11 -8.85
CA ARG A 276 20.38 -9.77 -9.74
C ARG A 276 20.58 -8.27 -9.91
N SER A 277 19.51 -7.48 -9.96
CA SER A 277 19.56 -6.03 -10.22
C SER A 277 19.34 -5.17 -8.96
N GLY A 278 18.87 -5.71 -7.85
CA GLY A 278 18.26 -4.91 -6.80
C GLY A 278 19.15 -4.51 -5.64
N GLY A 279 20.07 -5.38 -5.24
CA GLY A 279 20.86 -5.22 -4.01
C GLY A 279 20.02 -4.85 -2.77
N LEU A 280 20.66 -4.24 -1.77
CA LEU A 280 20.01 -3.86 -0.49
C LEU A 280 18.81 -2.91 -0.66
N ASN A 281 18.84 -2.01 -1.65
CA ASN A 281 17.74 -1.07 -1.88
C ASN A 281 16.45 -1.76 -2.32
N SER A 282 16.54 -2.85 -3.10
CA SER A 282 15.35 -3.62 -3.46
C SER A 282 14.82 -4.44 -2.29
N LEU A 283 15.69 -5.00 -1.45
CA LEU A 283 15.28 -5.68 -0.22
C LEU A 283 14.55 -4.71 0.72
N ARG A 284 15.04 -3.47 0.83
CA ARG A 284 14.38 -2.40 1.57
C ARG A 284 13.00 -2.10 1.00
N ALA A 285 12.89 -1.89 -0.32
CA ALA A 285 11.60 -1.59 -0.97
C ALA A 285 10.58 -2.73 -0.81
N LEU A 286 11.01 -3.99 -0.97
CA LEU A 286 10.17 -5.17 -0.71
C LEU A 286 9.72 -5.21 0.75
N SER A 287 10.63 -4.97 1.69
CA SER A 287 10.33 -4.97 3.13
C SER A 287 9.29 -3.89 3.49
N LYS A 288 9.43 -2.67 2.93
CA LYS A 288 8.46 -1.59 3.11
C LYS A 288 7.08 -2.00 2.63
N TYR A 289 7.00 -2.61 1.46
CA TYR A 289 5.71 -3.03 0.89
C TYR A 289 5.08 -4.19 1.66
N ILE A 290 5.86 -5.16 2.14
CA ILE A 290 5.36 -6.23 3.03
C ILE A 290 4.75 -5.63 4.31
N ILE A 291 5.40 -4.64 4.92
CA ILE A 291 4.85 -3.94 6.08
C ILE A 291 3.57 -3.18 5.69
N ALA A 292 3.56 -2.49 4.55
CA ALA A 292 2.38 -1.78 4.08
C ALA A 292 1.18 -2.71 3.87
N LEU A 293 1.39 -3.91 3.33
CA LEU A 293 0.34 -4.94 3.21
C LEU A 293 -0.20 -5.34 4.59
N LYS A 294 0.68 -5.67 5.54
CA LYS A 294 0.29 -6.02 6.92
C LYS A 294 -0.48 -4.91 7.62
N ALA A 295 -0.08 -3.65 7.40
CA ALA A 295 -0.71 -2.49 8.04
C ALA A 295 -2.05 -2.11 7.39
N LEU A 296 -2.15 -2.16 6.05
CA LEU A 296 -3.34 -1.74 5.31
C LEU A 296 -4.42 -2.83 5.23
N ARG A 297 -4.04 -4.11 5.42
CA ARG A 297 -4.96 -5.25 5.53
C ARG A 297 -5.89 -5.44 4.32
N PRO A 298 -5.33 -5.53 3.10
CA PRO A 298 -6.10 -5.63 1.86
C PRO A 298 -7.01 -6.86 1.78
N GLU A 299 -6.76 -7.89 2.58
CA GLU A 299 -7.60 -9.09 2.67
C GLU A 299 -9.06 -8.79 3.11
N HIS A 300 -9.30 -7.67 3.79
CA HIS A 300 -10.64 -7.25 4.22
C HIS A 300 -11.37 -6.41 3.16
N VAL A 301 -10.74 -6.12 2.03
CA VAL A 301 -11.38 -5.45 0.90
C VAL A 301 -12.34 -6.42 0.18
N ARG A 302 -13.49 -5.91 -0.28
CA ARG A 302 -14.49 -6.70 -1.02
C ARG A 302 -13.87 -7.30 -2.30
N SER A 303 -14.28 -8.51 -2.66
CA SER A 303 -13.76 -9.26 -3.83
C SER A 303 -13.77 -8.46 -5.14
N GLU A 304 -14.83 -7.67 -5.39
CA GLU A 304 -14.96 -6.84 -6.59
C GLU A 304 -13.92 -5.71 -6.67
N LEU A 305 -13.42 -5.28 -5.52
CA LEU A 305 -12.36 -4.28 -5.42
C LEU A 305 -11.00 -4.94 -5.58
N LEU A 306 -10.81 -6.20 -5.18
CA LEU A 306 -9.55 -6.93 -5.41
C LEU A 306 -9.20 -7.02 -6.90
N GLY A 307 -10.18 -7.33 -7.75
CA GLY A 307 -9.98 -7.33 -9.21
C GLY A 307 -9.54 -5.97 -9.76
N ARG A 308 -9.99 -4.87 -9.15
CA ARG A 308 -9.57 -3.50 -9.50
C ARG A 308 -8.20 -3.15 -8.93
N LEU A 309 -7.84 -3.63 -7.73
CA LEU A 309 -6.51 -3.43 -7.13
C LEU A 309 -5.42 -3.87 -8.13
N TYR A 310 -5.59 -5.05 -8.76
CA TYR A 310 -4.63 -5.56 -9.75
C TYR A 310 -4.50 -4.65 -10.98
N GLN A 311 -5.58 -4.01 -11.42
CA GLN A 311 -5.58 -3.14 -12.59
C GLN A 311 -5.01 -1.75 -12.27
N GLU A 312 -5.37 -1.22 -11.10
CA GLU A 312 -5.06 0.15 -10.72
C GLU A 312 -3.68 0.29 -10.05
N SER A 313 -3.11 -0.79 -9.51
CA SER A 313 -1.74 -0.82 -8.97
C SER A 313 -0.67 -0.58 -10.03
N ILE A 314 -1.00 -0.76 -11.32
CA ILE A 314 -0.10 -0.43 -12.44
C ILE A 314 0.12 1.09 -12.49
N PRO A 315 1.37 1.57 -12.36
CA PRO A 315 1.69 2.98 -12.59
C PRO A 315 1.28 3.41 -14.01
N PRO A 316 0.81 4.67 -14.20
CA PRO A 316 0.38 5.16 -15.50
C PRO A 316 1.40 4.94 -16.63
N GLU A 317 2.69 5.08 -16.33
CA GLU A 317 3.80 4.87 -17.25
C GLU A 317 3.86 3.42 -17.72
N ALA A 318 3.83 2.47 -16.78
CA ALA A 318 3.82 1.03 -17.07
C ALA A 318 2.57 0.61 -17.86
N ARG A 319 1.41 1.24 -17.60
CA ARG A 319 0.15 0.94 -18.29
C ARG A 319 0.20 1.28 -19.78
N LYS A 320 0.85 2.40 -20.14
CA LYS A 320 1.08 2.80 -21.53
C LYS A 320 2.04 1.83 -22.23
N ASN A 321 3.09 1.41 -21.51
CA ASN A 321 4.14 0.56 -22.07
C ASN A 321 3.73 -0.92 -22.21
N LEU A 322 2.83 -1.40 -21.35
CA LEU A 322 2.28 -2.76 -21.42
C LEU A 322 1.22 -2.94 -22.52
N GLY A 323 0.78 -1.86 -23.18
CA GLY A 323 -0.41 -1.89 -24.05
C GLY A 323 -1.67 -2.34 -23.31
N ALA A 324 -1.62 -2.40 -21.97
CA ALA A 324 -2.68 -2.91 -21.12
C ALA A 324 -3.72 -1.80 -20.90
N PHE A 325 -4.46 -1.50 -21.98
CA PHE A 325 -5.64 -0.66 -21.90
C PHE A 325 -6.76 -1.46 -21.24
N PHE A 326 -6.85 -1.37 -19.92
CA PHE A 326 -7.98 -1.95 -19.19
C PHE A 326 -9.25 -1.16 -19.48
N THR A 327 -10.32 -1.87 -19.81
CA THR A 327 -11.64 -1.27 -19.95
C THR A 327 -12.13 -0.82 -18.58
N LYS A 328 -12.39 0.49 -18.41
CA LYS A 328 -12.94 1.02 -17.16
C LYS A 328 -14.25 0.28 -16.82
N PRO A 329 -14.51 -0.10 -15.55
CA PRO A 329 -15.71 -0.84 -15.18
C PRO A 329 -17.00 -0.20 -15.68
N LYS A 330 -17.15 1.13 -15.55
CA LYS A 330 -18.32 1.85 -16.08
C LYS A 330 -18.51 1.68 -17.59
N ALA A 331 -17.41 1.69 -18.36
CA ALA A 331 -17.49 1.47 -19.80
C ALA A 331 -17.86 0.01 -20.11
N ALA A 332 -17.29 -0.95 -19.37
CA ALA A 332 -17.65 -2.36 -19.50
C ALA A 332 -19.12 -2.62 -19.14
N THR A 333 -19.65 -2.00 -18.09
CA THR A 333 -21.07 -2.08 -17.72
C THR A 333 -21.97 -1.49 -18.82
N ILE A 334 -21.62 -0.33 -19.38
CA ILE A 334 -22.37 0.28 -20.48
C ILE A 334 -22.37 -0.66 -21.69
N LEU A 335 -21.21 -1.19 -22.08
CA LEU A 335 -21.09 -2.09 -23.22
C LEU A 335 -21.86 -3.39 -23.00
N ALA A 336 -21.73 -4.03 -21.83
CA ALA A 336 -22.49 -5.22 -21.49
C ALA A 336 -24.00 -4.97 -21.51
N THR A 337 -24.44 -3.82 -20.97
CA THR A 337 -25.87 -3.45 -20.96
C THR A 337 -26.43 -3.25 -22.37
N LEU A 338 -25.62 -2.70 -23.29
CA LEU A 338 -26.01 -2.47 -24.68
C LEU A 338 -25.90 -3.71 -25.57
N ALA A 339 -25.00 -4.64 -25.24
CA ALA A 339 -24.66 -5.78 -26.09
C ALA A 339 -25.37 -7.09 -25.70
N ILE A 340 -25.98 -7.16 -24.52
CA ILE A 340 -26.59 -8.38 -23.98
C ILE A 340 -28.03 -8.11 -23.58
N ASP A 341 -28.96 -8.78 -24.24
CA ASP A 341 -30.40 -8.62 -24.02
C ASP A 341 -30.98 -9.77 -23.19
N ARG A 342 -30.43 -11.00 -23.34
CA ARG A 342 -30.95 -12.22 -22.70
C ARG A 342 -29.89 -12.97 -21.89
N TRP A 343 -30.36 -13.67 -20.86
CA TRP A 343 -29.55 -14.46 -19.94
C TRP A 343 -28.88 -15.69 -20.59
N ASP A 344 -29.29 -16.11 -21.79
CA ASP A 344 -28.78 -17.31 -22.46
C ASP A 344 -27.74 -17.04 -23.55
N GLU A 345 -27.45 -15.76 -23.84
CA GLU A 345 -26.52 -15.37 -24.90
C GLU A 345 -25.07 -15.81 -24.64
N LYS A 346 -24.35 -16.23 -25.70
CA LYS A 346 -22.94 -16.61 -25.59
C LYS A 346 -22.06 -15.39 -25.84
N VAL A 347 -21.19 -15.08 -24.88
CA VAL A 347 -20.29 -13.92 -24.94
C VAL A 347 -18.85 -14.41 -25.13
N LEU A 348 -18.15 -13.85 -26.10
CA LEU A 348 -16.75 -14.11 -26.38
C LEU A 348 -15.99 -12.78 -26.38
N ASP A 349 -14.93 -12.69 -25.59
CA ASP A 349 -13.98 -11.59 -25.63
C ASP A 349 -12.58 -12.16 -25.95
N PRO A 350 -12.14 -12.11 -27.22
CA PRO A 350 -10.88 -12.72 -27.66
C PRO A 350 -9.63 -11.93 -27.21
N ALA A 351 -9.82 -10.79 -26.56
CA ALA A 351 -8.76 -9.94 -26.02
C ALA A 351 -9.08 -9.50 -24.57
N CYS A 352 -9.67 -10.40 -23.79
CA CYS A 352 -10.35 -10.06 -22.53
C CYS A 352 -9.49 -9.43 -21.44
N GLY A 353 -8.16 -9.49 -21.53
CA GLY A 353 -7.25 -8.91 -20.55
C GLY A 353 -7.59 -9.37 -19.13
N SER A 354 -7.94 -8.42 -18.25
CA SER A 354 -8.39 -8.72 -16.87
C SER A 354 -9.79 -9.34 -16.76
N GLY A 355 -10.48 -9.57 -17.87
CA GLY A 355 -11.83 -10.15 -17.89
C GLY A 355 -12.93 -9.18 -17.46
N THR A 356 -12.68 -7.86 -17.44
CA THR A 356 -13.66 -6.86 -16.97
C THR A 356 -14.95 -6.91 -17.79
N LEU A 357 -14.85 -6.98 -19.12
CA LEU A 357 -16.01 -7.11 -20.01
C LEU A 357 -16.75 -8.43 -19.79
N LEU A 358 -16.04 -9.55 -19.60
CA LEU A 358 -16.64 -10.85 -19.33
C LEU A 358 -17.35 -10.89 -17.97
N THR A 359 -16.79 -10.22 -16.96
CA THR A 359 -17.39 -10.10 -15.62
C THR A 359 -18.67 -9.28 -15.67
N GLU A 360 -18.65 -8.13 -16.35
CA GLU A 360 -19.85 -7.29 -16.53
C GLU A 360 -20.89 -7.98 -17.41
N ALA A 361 -20.46 -8.73 -18.44
CA ALA A 361 -21.34 -9.57 -19.23
C ALA A 361 -22.04 -10.63 -18.38
N TYR A 362 -21.30 -11.33 -17.52
CA TYR A 362 -21.86 -12.31 -16.59
C TYR A 362 -22.87 -11.69 -15.61
N ARG A 363 -22.63 -10.46 -15.14
CA ARG A 363 -23.54 -9.73 -14.24
C ARG A 363 -24.81 -9.24 -14.92
N ARG A 364 -24.74 -8.89 -16.22
CA ARG A 364 -25.88 -8.40 -17.00
C ARG A 364 -26.84 -9.51 -17.38
N LYS A 365 -26.29 -10.70 -17.66
CA LYS A 365 -27.03 -11.94 -17.87
C LYS A 365 -27.70 -12.39 -16.57
#